data_AF-A0A194RA90-F1
#
_entry.id   AF-A0A194RA90-F1
#
_cell.length_a   1.000
_cell.length_b   1.000
_cell.length_c   1.000
_cell.angle_alpha   90.00
_cell.angle_beta   90.00
_cell.angle_gamma   90.00
#
_symmetry.space_group_name_H-M   'P 1'
#
loop_
_entity.id
_entity.type
_entity.pdbx_description
1 polymer ?
#
loop_
_entity_poly.entity_id
_entity_poly.type
_entity_poly.pdbx_seq_one_letter_code
_entity_poly.pdbx_strand_id
1 'polypeptide(L)'
;MINFAWQPEGAGEEPDMPVFVGKPTFVEGAIRIWCEDHYTVTWLKKAIENPKLNQGKTLSVVRQTDLPRRIRCGIFIPNGEAKWKKSLDIGRMLYRQNRWISIKDWLLLEAEQQQEGWFVKLTIPDNHIPTSLARGRRLGCCLGSVYVKLLGKGGRYYDTLQHNTQQPSGKPAQNLPTATDVKTSGTKKGPVEPTPGPSGLQTGSAPSVEESTDSLSAKFVYCIILHQSTLERELINTLLL
;
A
#
# COMPACT_ATOMS: atom_id res chain seq x y z
N MET A 1 -18.27 26.90 -5.35
CA MET A 1 -18.20 25.43 -5.27
C MET A 1 -19.50 24.92 -5.89
N ILE A 2 -19.45 24.31 -7.07
CA ILE A 2 -20.65 24.02 -7.88
C ILE A 2 -20.99 22.54 -7.70
N ASN A 3 -22.12 22.26 -7.05
CA ASN A 3 -22.70 20.92 -6.97
C ASN A 3 -23.41 20.66 -8.31
N PHE A 4 -22.87 19.73 -9.11
CA PHE A 4 -23.60 19.22 -10.27
C PHE A 4 -24.52 18.10 -9.78
N ALA A 5 -25.77 18.46 -9.46
CA ALA A 5 -26.86 17.50 -9.40
C ALA A 5 -27.45 17.42 -10.82
N TRP A 6 -27.32 16.27 -11.46
CA TRP A 6 -27.92 16.03 -12.77
C TRP A 6 -29.34 15.51 -12.54
N GLN A 7 -30.37 16.28 -12.92
CA GLN A 7 -31.78 15.88 -12.81
C GLN A 7 -32.36 15.58 -14.19
N PRO A 8 -32.90 14.37 -14.43
CA PRO A 8 -33.75 14.12 -15.60
C PRO A 8 -35.15 14.70 -15.37
N GLU A 9 -35.71 15.38 -16.38
CA GLU A 9 -37.06 15.96 -16.30
C GLU A 9 -38.16 14.87 -16.25
N GLY A 10 -38.84 14.78 -15.10
CA GLY A 10 -40.18 14.19 -14.98
C GLY A 10 -40.30 12.98 -14.04
N ALA A 11 -40.61 13.21 -12.75
CA ALA A 11 -41.25 12.22 -11.87
C ALA A 11 -41.92 12.90 -10.66
N GLY A 12 -43.19 12.56 -10.40
CA GLY A 12 -43.81 12.76 -9.08
C GLY A 12 -43.16 11.82 -8.06
N GLU A 13 -43.09 12.27 -6.80
CA GLU A 13 -42.34 11.62 -5.70
C GLU A 13 -41.02 11.02 -6.19
N GLU A 14 -40.04 11.89 -6.47
CA GLU A 14 -38.73 11.45 -6.95
C GLU A 14 -38.17 10.35 -6.03
N PRO A 15 -37.86 9.16 -6.56
CA PRO A 15 -37.13 8.17 -5.77
C PRO A 15 -35.83 8.82 -5.33
N ASP A 16 -35.57 8.80 -4.00
CA ASP A 16 -34.38 9.39 -3.39
C ASP A 16 -33.16 9.18 -4.31
N MET A 17 -32.59 10.27 -4.82
CA MET A 17 -31.48 10.20 -5.76
C MET A 17 -30.20 9.85 -4.98
N PRO A 18 -29.30 8.97 -5.49
CA PRO A 18 -28.04 8.68 -4.82
C PRO A 18 -27.20 9.95 -4.62
N VAL A 19 -26.70 10.17 -3.41
CA VAL A 19 -25.91 11.37 -3.07
C VAL A 19 -24.45 11.00 -2.82
N PHE A 20 -23.57 11.53 -3.68
CA PHE A 20 -22.13 11.38 -3.55
C PHE A 20 -21.49 12.61 -2.91
N VAL A 21 -20.62 12.38 -1.94
CA VAL A 21 -19.98 13.45 -1.17
C VAL A 21 -18.61 13.78 -1.75
N GLY A 22 -18.51 14.90 -2.45
CA GLY A 22 -17.24 15.38 -3.00
C GLY A 22 -16.81 14.70 -4.30
N LYS A 23 -15.65 15.11 -4.81
CA LYS A 23 -15.17 14.74 -6.14
C LYS A 23 -14.55 13.34 -6.13
N PRO A 24 -14.98 12.42 -7.01
CA PRO A 24 -14.32 11.12 -7.17
C PRO A 24 -12.82 11.28 -7.43
N THR A 25 -12.01 10.41 -6.83
CA THR A 25 -10.54 10.44 -7.00
C THR A 25 -10.03 9.08 -7.47
N PHE A 26 -9.08 9.07 -8.39
CA PHE A 26 -8.41 7.86 -8.82
C PHE A 26 -7.14 7.64 -7.99
N VAL A 27 -7.11 6.57 -7.20
CA VAL A 27 -5.99 6.26 -6.32
C VAL A 27 -5.67 4.78 -6.42
N GLU A 28 -4.42 4.47 -6.79
CA GLU A 28 -3.89 3.09 -6.77
C GLU A 28 -4.73 2.08 -7.55
N GLY A 29 -5.34 2.54 -8.64
CA GLY A 29 -6.16 1.69 -9.51
C GLY A 29 -7.58 1.45 -9.07
N ALA A 30 -8.04 2.17 -8.05
CA ALA A 30 -9.44 2.24 -7.69
C ALA A 30 -9.97 3.67 -7.84
N ILE A 31 -11.24 3.80 -8.18
CA ILE A 31 -11.97 5.07 -8.10
C ILE A 31 -12.57 5.14 -6.70
N ARG A 32 -12.13 6.12 -5.91
CA ARG A 32 -12.70 6.40 -4.59
C ARG A 32 -13.90 7.32 -4.73
N ILE A 33 -15.00 6.90 -4.12
CA ILE A 33 -16.27 7.61 -4.12
C ILE A 33 -16.81 7.59 -2.69
N TRP A 34 -17.25 8.73 -2.19
CA TRP A 34 -17.86 8.84 -0.88
C TRP A 34 -19.37 8.82 -1.06
N CYS A 35 -20.03 7.89 -0.40
CA CYS A 35 -21.49 7.78 -0.42
C CYS A 35 -22.03 8.42 0.85
N GLU A 36 -23.09 9.21 0.75
CA GLU A 36 -23.72 9.83 1.92
C GLU A 36 -24.31 8.78 2.86
N ASP A 37 -24.99 7.79 2.29
CA ASP A 37 -25.76 6.79 3.03
C ASP A 37 -25.64 5.37 2.43
N HIS A 38 -26.28 4.39 3.07
CA HIS A 38 -26.28 3.00 2.62
C HIS A 38 -27.09 2.80 1.32
N TYR A 39 -28.09 3.65 1.09
CA TYR A 39 -28.91 3.61 -0.11
C TYR A 39 -28.06 3.91 -1.35
N THR A 40 -27.26 4.97 -1.32
CA THR A 40 -26.32 5.36 -2.37
C THR A 40 -25.33 4.24 -2.70
N VAL A 41 -24.86 3.50 -1.69
CA VAL A 41 -23.96 2.35 -1.88
C VAL A 41 -24.65 1.21 -2.60
N THR A 42 -25.89 0.91 -2.20
CA THR A 42 -26.70 -0.14 -2.81
C THR A 42 -27.03 0.21 -4.26
N TRP A 43 -27.37 1.47 -4.52
CA TRP A 43 -27.53 2.00 -5.86
C TRP A 43 -26.25 1.84 -6.67
N LEU A 44 -25.09 2.23 -6.11
CA LEU A 44 -23.80 2.14 -6.80
C LEU A 44 -23.44 0.69 -7.15
N LYS A 45 -23.67 -0.26 -6.24
CA LYS A 45 -23.47 -1.69 -6.50
C LYS A 45 -24.30 -2.16 -7.69
N LYS A 46 -25.59 -1.83 -7.73
CA LYS A 46 -26.47 -2.15 -8.87
C LYS A 46 -26.02 -1.48 -10.16
N ALA A 47 -25.58 -0.23 -10.09
CA ALA A 47 -25.12 0.53 -11.25
C ALA A 47 -23.86 -0.10 -11.90
N ILE A 48 -22.97 -0.68 -11.10
CA ILE A 48 -21.74 -1.31 -11.60
C ILE A 48 -21.86 -2.81 -11.94
N GLU A 49 -23.03 -3.43 -11.77
CA GLU A 49 -23.28 -4.82 -12.15
C GLU A 49 -23.42 -5.00 -13.67
N ASN A 50 -23.98 -3.99 -14.34
CA ASN A 50 -24.33 -4.06 -15.78
C ASN A 50 -23.30 -3.54 -16.81
N PRO A 51 -22.22 -2.81 -16.47
CA PRO A 51 -21.26 -2.40 -17.49
C PRO A 51 -20.49 -3.62 -17.99
N LYS A 52 -20.71 -3.97 -19.26
CA LYS A 52 -19.87 -4.94 -19.97
C LYS A 52 -18.49 -4.32 -20.18
N LEU A 53 -17.58 -4.58 -19.27
CA LEU A 53 -16.17 -4.25 -19.49
C LEU A 53 -15.59 -5.18 -20.56
N ASN A 54 -14.68 -4.64 -21.36
CA ASN A 54 -13.89 -5.44 -22.28
C ASN A 54 -13.19 -6.56 -21.49
N GLN A 55 -13.19 -7.78 -22.05
CA GLN A 55 -12.49 -8.96 -21.52
C GLN A 55 -13.14 -9.62 -20.28
N GLY A 56 -14.44 -9.45 -20.05
CA GLY A 56 -15.16 -10.18 -19.00
C GLY A 56 -14.75 -9.78 -17.57
N LYS A 57 -14.17 -8.58 -17.42
CA LYS A 57 -13.78 -8.04 -16.12
C LYS A 57 -14.99 -7.55 -15.35
N THR A 58 -15.02 -7.84 -14.05
CA THR A 58 -16.08 -7.38 -13.15
C THR A 58 -15.59 -6.16 -12.36
N LEU A 59 -16.44 -5.16 -12.23
CA LEU A 59 -16.28 -4.11 -11.23
C LEU A 59 -16.81 -4.60 -9.89
N SER A 60 -16.18 -4.16 -8.81
CA SER A 60 -16.69 -4.40 -7.46
C SER A 60 -16.65 -3.12 -6.65
N VAL A 61 -17.69 -2.90 -5.85
CA VAL A 61 -17.71 -1.86 -4.81
C VAL A 61 -17.20 -2.49 -3.53
N VAL A 62 -16.06 -2.02 -3.04
CA VAL A 62 -15.50 -2.43 -1.74
C VAL A 62 -15.38 -1.22 -0.82
N ARG A 63 -15.25 -1.46 0.49
CA ARG A 63 -14.89 -0.38 1.41
C ARG A 63 -13.42 -0.02 1.21
N GLN A 64 -13.06 1.24 1.45
CA GLN A 64 -11.67 1.66 1.35
C GLN A 64 -10.75 0.87 2.31
N THR A 65 -11.25 0.47 3.49
CA THR A 65 -10.51 -0.33 4.47
C THR A 65 -10.16 -1.72 3.97
N ASP A 66 -10.94 -2.23 3.03
CA ASP A 66 -10.80 -3.59 2.49
C ASP A 66 -9.88 -3.60 1.26
N LEU A 67 -9.46 -2.42 0.78
CA LEU A 67 -8.46 -2.33 -0.28
C LEU A 67 -7.13 -2.91 0.21
N PRO A 68 -6.49 -3.80 -0.59
CA PRO A 68 -5.16 -4.27 -0.27
C PRO A 68 -4.22 -3.09 -0.09
N ARG A 69 -3.56 -3.03 1.07
CA ARG A 69 -2.52 -2.04 1.31
C ARG A 69 -1.41 -2.23 0.28
N ARG A 70 -0.96 -1.13 -0.31
CA ARG A 70 0.05 -1.10 -1.36
C ARG A 70 1.20 -0.19 -0.95
N ILE A 71 2.43 -0.61 -1.24
CA ILE A 71 3.66 0.13 -0.97
C ILE A 71 4.21 0.68 -2.28
N ARG A 72 4.40 1.99 -2.36
CA ARG A 72 5.02 2.63 -3.52
C ARG A 72 6.50 2.30 -3.59
N CYS A 73 6.96 1.95 -4.78
CA CYS A 73 8.32 1.52 -5.04
C CYS A 73 8.83 2.15 -6.34
N GLY A 74 10.14 2.29 -6.43
CA GLY A 74 10.86 2.70 -7.63
C GLY A 74 11.86 1.62 -8.02
N ILE A 75 11.96 1.35 -9.32
CA ILE A 75 13.02 0.51 -9.89
C ILE A 75 13.69 1.28 -11.02
N PHE A 76 15.00 1.17 -11.11
CA PHE A 76 15.75 1.65 -12.27
C PHE A 76 16.16 0.45 -13.11
N ILE A 77 15.80 0.47 -14.39
CA ILE A 77 16.08 -0.59 -15.35
C ILE A 77 17.06 -0.03 -16.37
N PRO A 78 18.32 -0.48 -16.38
CA PRO A 78 19.29 0.02 -17.33
C PRO A 78 18.89 -0.35 -18.77
N ASN A 79 19.28 0.50 -19.71
CA ASN A 79 19.21 0.18 -21.12
C ASN A 79 20.16 -0.99 -21.41
N GLY A 80 19.59 -2.18 -21.61
CA GLY A 80 20.35 -3.35 -22.05
C GLY A 80 20.50 -3.37 -23.57
N GLU A 81 21.05 -4.47 -24.09
CA GLU A 81 21.09 -4.75 -25.54
C GLU A 81 19.68 -4.73 -26.16
N ALA A 82 18.68 -5.16 -25.37
CA ALA A 82 17.28 -5.00 -25.68
C ALA A 82 16.84 -3.55 -25.36
N LYS A 83 16.79 -2.70 -26.38
CA LYS A 83 16.19 -1.35 -26.28
C LYS A 83 14.69 -1.48 -26.00
N TRP A 84 14.29 -1.30 -24.74
CA TRP A 84 12.89 -1.22 -24.34
C TRP A 84 12.24 -0.01 -25.03
N LYS A 85 11.25 -0.25 -25.89
CA LYS A 85 10.55 0.82 -26.62
C LYS A 85 9.30 1.30 -25.88
N LYS A 86 8.68 0.43 -25.08
CA LYS A 86 7.44 0.71 -24.37
C LYS A 86 7.52 0.25 -22.92
N SER A 87 6.81 0.95 -22.05
CA SER A 87 6.67 0.58 -20.63
C SER A 87 6.11 -0.84 -20.45
N LEU A 88 5.27 -1.27 -21.39
CA LEU A 88 4.67 -2.60 -21.41
C LEU A 88 5.71 -3.73 -21.51
N ASP A 89 6.81 -3.51 -22.23
CA ASP A 89 7.86 -4.52 -22.40
C ASP A 89 8.58 -4.80 -21.07
N ILE A 90 8.76 -3.75 -20.25
CA ILE A 90 9.30 -3.86 -18.89
C ILE A 90 8.39 -4.73 -18.03
N GLY A 91 7.07 -4.46 -18.03
CA GLY A 91 6.11 -5.26 -17.27
C GLY A 91 6.13 -6.74 -17.66
N ARG A 92 6.20 -7.02 -18.97
CA ARG A 92 6.29 -8.39 -19.50
C ARG A 92 7.58 -9.08 -19.08
N MET A 93 8.71 -8.37 -19.14
CA MET A 93 10.01 -8.89 -18.70
C MET A 93 9.99 -9.24 -17.21
N LEU A 94 9.54 -8.32 -16.35
CA LEU A 94 9.49 -8.55 -14.90
C LEU A 94 8.61 -9.76 -14.57
N TYR A 95 7.44 -9.87 -15.21
CA TYR A 95 6.54 -11.00 -15.05
C TYR A 95 7.18 -12.35 -15.44
N ARG A 96 7.92 -12.39 -16.56
CA ARG A 96 8.55 -13.62 -17.05
C ARG A 96 9.70 -14.09 -16.15
N GLN A 97 10.52 -13.16 -15.69
CA GLN A 97 11.76 -13.48 -14.97
C GLN A 97 11.59 -13.64 -13.46
N ASN A 98 10.49 -13.16 -12.89
CA ASN A 98 10.26 -13.17 -11.44
C ASN A 98 9.07 -14.05 -11.04
N ARG A 99 9.04 -15.31 -11.51
CA ARG A 99 7.95 -16.27 -11.25
C ARG A 99 7.73 -16.62 -9.78
N TRP A 100 8.70 -16.32 -8.94
CA TRP A 100 8.65 -16.52 -7.49
C TRP A 100 7.77 -15.50 -6.75
N ILE A 101 7.28 -14.46 -7.44
CA ILE A 101 6.39 -13.44 -6.89
C ILE A 101 5.32 -13.10 -7.93
N SER A 102 4.11 -12.80 -7.46
CA SER A 102 2.99 -12.50 -8.35
C SER A 102 3.08 -11.05 -8.85
N ILE A 103 3.92 -10.82 -9.87
CA ILE A 103 4.10 -9.50 -10.51
C ILE A 103 2.79 -8.94 -11.09
N LYS A 104 1.85 -9.82 -11.48
CA LYS A 104 0.53 -9.45 -12.04
C LYS A 104 -0.36 -8.66 -11.07
N ASP A 105 -0.06 -8.67 -9.77
CA ASP A 105 -0.83 -7.96 -8.74
C ASP A 105 -0.21 -6.60 -8.40
N TRP A 106 0.95 -6.30 -8.98
CA TRP A 106 1.63 -5.02 -8.80
C TRP A 106 0.88 -3.94 -9.60
N LEU A 107 1.17 -2.67 -9.37
CA LEU A 107 0.56 -1.60 -10.17
C LEU A 107 1.62 -0.72 -10.76
N LEU A 108 1.72 -0.65 -12.08
CA LEU A 108 2.51 0.36 -12.74
C LEU A 108 1.82 1.72 -12.59
N LEU A 109 2.52 2.68 -11.99
CA LEU A 109 2.05 4.05 -11.82
C LEU A 109 2.57 4.94 -12.94
N GLU A 110 3.87 4.85 -13.20
CA GLU A 110 4.58 5.71 -14.13
C GLU A 110 5.85 4.99 -14.60
N ALA A 111 6.21 5.19 -15.86
CA ALA A 111 7.48 4.73 -16.41
C ALA A 111 8.08 5.89 -17.22
N GLU A 112 9.22 6.36 -16.78
CA GLU A 112 9.92 7.50 -17.38
C GLU A 112 11.20 6.99 -18.04
N GLN A 113 11.38 7.32 -19.31
CA GLN A 113 12.61 7.02 -20.01
C GLN A 113 13.68 8.05 -19.63
N GLN A 114 14.82 7.56 -19.18
CA GLN A 114 16.00 8.35 -18.82
C GLN A 114 17.15 8.02 -19.79
N GLN A 115 18.23 8.80 -19.74
CA GLN A 115 19.38 8.65 -20.63
C GLN A 115 19.98 7.23 -20.59
N GLU A 116 20.08 6.65 -19.40
CA GLU A 116 20.73 5.35 -19.17
C GLU A 116 19.76 4.18 -18.98
N GLY A 117 18.44 4.43 -19.02
CA GLY A 117 17.47 3.40 -18.67
C GLY A 117 16.05 3.89 -18.54
N TRP A 118 15.27 3.16 -17.76
CA TRP A 118 13.91 3.50 -17.39
C TRP A 118 13.80 3.59 -15.87
N PHE A 119 13.23 4.68 -15.37
CA PHE A 119 12.80 4.76 -13.99
C PHE A 119 11.31 4.45 -13.90
N VAL A 120 10.98 3.41 -13.17
CA VAL A 120 9.63 2.87 -13.11
C VAL A 120 9.09 2.99 -11.70
N LYS A 121 7.99 3.72 -11.54
CA LYS A 121 7.26 3.87 -10.29
C LYS A 121 6.11 2.89 -10.30
N LEU A 122 6.03 2.06 -9.27
CA LEU A 122 5.01 1.03 -9.14
C LEU A 122 4.51 0.90 -7.71
N THR A 123 3.45 0.14 -7.50
CA THR A 123 3.04 -0.31 -6.16
C THR A 123 3.11 -1.82 -6.04
N ILE A 124 3.54 -2.28 -4.87
CA ILE A 124 3.62 -3.69 -4.50
C ILE A 124 2.59 -3.93 -3.38
N PRO A 125 1.73 -4.95 -3.49
CA PRO A 125 0.89 -5.38 -2.37
C PRO A 125 1.71 -5.65 -1.10
N ASP A 126 1.23 -5.21 0.06
CA ASP A 126 1.98 -5.29 1.33
C ASP A 126 2.39 -6.74 1.68
N ASN A 127 1.53 -7.71 1.37
CA ASN A 127 1.79 -9.14 1.56
C ASN A 127 2.95 -9.68 0.70
N HIS A 128 3.36 -8.97 -0.37
CA HIS A 128 4.49 -9.35 -1.21
C HIS A 128 5.83 -8.78 -0.71
N ILE A 129 5.79 -7.81 0.19
CA ILE A 129 6.99 -7.13 0.70
C ILE A 129 7.94 -8.10 1.42
N PRO A 130 7.48 -8.98 2.34
CA PRO A 130 8.37 -9.94 3.01
C PRO A 130 9.13 -10.83 2.02
N THR A 131 8.46 -11.32 0.97
CA THR A 131 9.06 -12.15 -0.08
C THR A 131 10.13 -11.37 -0.88
N SER A 132 9.86 -10.09 -1.18
CA SER A 132 10.85 -9.22 -1.83
C SER A 132 12.08 -8.97 -0.95
N LEU A 133 11.85 -8.72 0.34
CA LEU A 133 12.91 -8.50 1.33
C LEU A 133 13.79 -9.74 1.52
N ALA A 134 13.20 -10.92 1.58
CA ALA A 134 13.92 -12.19 1.70
C ALA A 134 14.91 -12.44 0.53
N ARG A 135 14.70 -11.79 -0.62
CA ARG A 135 15.59 -11.83 -1.79
C ARG A 135 16.46 -10.59 -1.93
N GLY A 136 16.65 -9.84 -0.84
CA GLY A 136 17.48 -8.65 -0.83
C GLY A 136 16.95 -7.52 -1.70
N ARG A 137 15.63 -7.45 -1.93
CA ARG A 137 14.95 -6.44 -2.76
C ARG A 137 15.44 -6.41 -4.20
N ARG A 138 15.77 -7.57 -4.76
CA ARG A 138 16.23 -7.70 -6.14
C ARG A 138 15.20 -8.42 -7.00
N LEU A 139 15.00 -7.91 -8.20
CA LEU A 139 14.23 -8.55 -9.26
C LEU A 139 15.19 -8.96 -10.37
N GLY A 140 14.98 -10.14 -10.95
CA GLY A 140 15.64 -10.53 -12.20
C GLY A 140 15.27 -9.57 -13.32
N CYS A 141 16.28 -9.13 -14.08
CA CYS A 141 16.14 -8.25 -15.23
C CYS A 141 17.19 -8.58 -16.30
N CYS A 142 16.75 -9.07 -17.45
CA CYS A 142 17.60 -9.62 -18.52
C CYS A 142 18.62 -10.63 -18.01
N LEU A 143 19.91 -10.26 -18.01
CA LEU A 143 21.04 -11.08 -17.58
C LEU A 143 21.49 -10.78 -16.14
N GLY A 144 20.81 -9.87 -15.45
CA GLY A 144 21.20 -9.42 -14.12
C GLY A 144 20.02 -9.25 -13.18
N SER A 145 20.19 -8.33 -12.22
CA SER A 145 19.17 -7.99 -11.24
C SER A 145 19.05 -6.48 -11.07
N VAL A 146 17.82 -5.98 -10.92
CA VAL A 146 17.53 -4.59 -10.56
C VAL A 146 17.07 -4.50 -9.12
N TYR A 147 17.34 -3.35 -8.51
CA TYR A 147 17.03 -3.10 -7.10
C TYR A 147 15.67 -2.42 -6.94
N VAL A 148 14.90 -2.86 -5.95
CA VAL A 148 13.61 -2.27 -5.58
C VAL A 148 13.79 -1.30 -4.44
N LYS A 149 13.62 -0.01 -4.72
CA LYS A 149 13.62 1.05 -3.72
C LYS A 149 12.22 1.26 -3.19
N LEU A 150 12.03 1.15 -1.87
CA LEU A 150 10.74 1.42 -1.23
C LEU A 150 10.63 2.91 -0.94
N LEU A 151 9.45 3.49 -1.20
CA LEU A 151 9.17 4.88 -0.87
C LEU A 151 8.87 4.99 0.63
N GLY A 152 9.71 5.71 1.37
CA GLY A 152 9.51 5.91 2.81
C GLY A 152 8.62 7.10 3.14
N LYS A 153 8.38 7.30 4.44
CA LYS A 153 7.67 8.48 4.96
C LYS A 153 8.50 9.73 4.60
N GLY A 154 7.92 10.65 3.84
CA GLY A 154 8.62 11.83 3.30
C GLY A 154 8.89 11.80 1.79
N GLY A 155 8.37 10.81 1.06
CA GLY A 155 8.37 10.83 -0.42
C GLY A 155 9.75 10.59 -1.04
N ARG A 156 10.74 10.18 -0.24
CA ARG A 156 12.06 9.79 -0.72
C ARG A 156 12.17 8.27 -0.84
N TYR A 157 12.84 7.81 -1.89
CA TYR A 157 13.16 6.41 -2.09
C TYR A 157 14.38 6.06 -1.23
N TYR A 158 14.25 5.05 -0.37
CA TYR A 158 15.33 4.63 0.51
C TYR A 158 15.91 3.29 0.06
N ASP A 159 17.22 3.17 0.21
CA ASP A 159 17.96 1.93 -0.03
C ASP A 159 17.96 1.00 1.20
N THR A 160 17.38 1.41 2.33
CA THR A 160 17.23 0.61 3.56
C THR A 160 15.82 0.74 4.13
N LEU A 161 15.29 -0.36 4.69
CA LEU A 161 14.05 -0.32 5.47
C LEU A 161 14.27 0.63 6.65
N GLN A 162 13.43 1.67 6.78
CA GLN A 162 13.34 2.40 8.04
C GLN A 162 12.67 1.46 9.05
N HIS A 163 13.48 0.64 9.71
CA HIS A 163 13.07 -0.01 10.94
C HIS A 163 12.72 1.12 11.91
N ASN A 164 11.51 1.11 12.46
CA ASN A 164 11.11 2.07 13.49
C ASN A 164 11.85 1.70 14.77
N THR A 165 13.14 2.03 14.86
CA THR A 165 13.95 1.78 16.05
C THR A 165 13.74 2.96 17.00
N GLN A 166 12.70 2.88 17.83
CA GLN A 166 12.83 3.47 19.17
C GLN A 166 13.90 2.64 19.90
N GLN A 167 15.17 3.00 19.71
CA GLN A 167 16.26 2.46 20.50
C GLN A 167 16.64 3.51 21.57
N PRO A 168 16.71 3.13 22.85
CA PRO A 168 17.21 4.01 23.91
C PRO A 168 18.68 4.33 23.65
N SER A 169 19.00 5.61 23.74
CA SER A 169 20.37 6.14 23.70
C SER A 169 21.20 5.54 24.85
N GLY A 170 22.04 4.57 24.52
CA GLY A 170 23.15 4.11 25.35
C GLY A 170 24.48 4.55 24.70
N LYS A 171 25.19 5.46 25.37
CA LYS A 171 26.46 6.07 24.95
C LYS A 171 27.53 5.01 24.57
N PRO A 172 28.43 5.29 23.60
CA PRO A 172 29.63 4.49 23.40
C PRO A 172 30.73 4.93 24.38
N ALA A 173 31.29 3.98 25.13
CA ALA A 173 32.59 4.15 25.78
C ALA A 173 33.65 3.45 24.91
N GLN A 174 34.65 4.22 24.50
CA GLN A 174 35.93 3.73 23.98
C GLN A 174 36.60 2.83 25.03
N ASN A 175 37.27 1.76 24.60
CA ASN A 175 38.71 1.55 24.83
C ASN A 175 39.19 0.26 24.14
N LEU A 176 40.26 0.38 23.37
CA LEU A 176 41.18 -0.69 22.99
C LEU A 176 42.16 -0.91 24.17
N PRO A 177 42.68 -2.13 24.43
CA PRO A 177 43.96 -2.51 23.81
C PRO A 177 44.15 -4.02 23.52
N THR A 178 45.31 -4.27 22.92
CA THR A 178 45.93 -5.42 22.23
C THR A 178 46.28 -6.68 23.06
N ALA A 179 46.28 -7.83 22.36
CA ALA A 179 47.13 -9.05 22.47
C ALA A 179 46.94 -10.16 23.56
N THR A 180 46.69 -11.37 23.01
CA THR A 180 47.28 -12.72 23.26
C THR A 180 46.98 -13.55 24.54
N ASP A 181 46.75 -14.85 24.27
CA ASP A 181 46.92 -16.08 25.07
C ASP A 181 45.82 -16.65 26.01
N VAL A 182 45.22 -17.76 25.54
CA VAL A 182 45.22 -19.13 26.10
C VAL A 182 44.65 -19.45 27.52
N LYS A 183 43.74 -20.45 27.51
CA LYS A 183 43.41 -21.51 28.50
C LYS A 183 42.39 -21.30 29.66
N THR A 184 41.35 -22.14 29.56
CA THR A 184 40.80 -23.12 30.55
C THR A 184 39.93 -22.67 31.73
N SER A 185 38.70 -23.22 31.72
CA SER A 185 37.87 -23.78 32.81
C SER A 185 37.73 -23.08 34.16
N GLY A 186 36.48 -22.97 34.63
CA GLY A 186 36.20 -22.83 36.05
C GLY A 186 34.73 -22.56 36.39
N THR A 187 33.97 -23.64 36.59
CA THR A 187 32.65 -23.66 37.23
C THR A 187 32.72 -23.12 38.67
N LYS A 188 31.74 -22.31 39.10
CA LYS A 188 31.21 -22.35 40.49
C LYS A 188 29.86 -21.64 40.66
N LYS A 189 29.01 -22.33 41.44
CA LYS A 189 27.67 -22.04 41.93
C LYS A 189 27.60 -20.82 42.85
N GLY A 190 26.41 -20.21 42.99
CA GLY A 190 26.04 -19.42 44.16
C GLY A 190 24.70 -18.67 44.03
N PRO A 191 23.65 -19.02 44.81
CA PRO A 191 22.30 -18.46 44.74
C PRO A 191 22.00 -17.48 45.90
N VAL A 192 21.17 -16.45 45.71
CA VAL A 192 20.44 -15.75 46.79
C VAL A 192 19.15 -15.09 46.27
N GLU A 193 18.00 -15.64 46.65
CA GLU A 193 16.72 -14.95 46.97
C GLU A 193 16.70 -14.72 48.51
N PRO A 194 15.81 -13.94 49.21
CA PRO A 194 14.44 -13.54 48.83
C PRO A 194 13.86 -12.19 49.37
N THR A 195 12.59 -11.90 48.98
CA THR A 195 11.46 -11.22 49.71
C THR A 195 11.52 -9.70 50.10
N PRO A 196 10.42 -9.04 50.58
CA PRO A 196 9.07 -8.78 49.99
C PRO A 196 8.44 -7.37 50.24
N GLY A 197 7.45 -6.99 49.40
CA GLY A 197 6.25 -6.16 49.75
C GLY A 197 6.39 -4.65 50.01
N PRO A 198 5.28 -3.86 50.17
CA PRO A 198 3.85 -4.19 50.01
C PRO A 198 3.00 -3.16 49.20
N SER A 199 1.77 -3.60 48.91
CA SER A 199 0.46 -2.92 48.72
C SER A 199 0.32 -1.39 48.61
N GLY A 200 -0.55 -0.97 47.69
CA GLY A 200 -1.23 0.32 47.70
C GLY A 200 -2.44 0.38 46.77
N LEU A 201 -3.61 -0.04 47.27
CA LEU A 201 -4.93 0.26 46.71
C LEU A 201 -5.19 1.77 46.78
N GLN A 202 -5.64 2.39 45.69
CA GLN A 202 -6.62 3.49 45.77
C GLN A 202 -7.60 3.46 44.59
N THR A 203 -8.85 3.17 44.96
CA THR A 203 -10.11 3.49 44.31
C THR A 203 -10.23 5.02 44.16
N GLY A 204 -10.60 5.50 42.97
CA GLY A 204 -10.87 6.90 42.71
C GLY A 204 -11.97 7.03 41.66
N SER A 205 -13.06 7.66 42.07
CA SER A 205 -14.37 7.71 41.44
C SER A 205 -14.42 8.41 40.08
N ALA A 206 -15.41 7.98 39.30
CA ALA A 206 -15.90 8.61 38.08
C ALA A 206 -16.39 10.05 38.31
N PRO A 207 -16.34 10.87 37.26
CA PRO A 207 -17.44 11.77 36.94
C PRO A 207 -18.05 11.41 35.58
N SER A 208 -19.34 11.06 35.65
CA SER A 208 -20.26 10.97 34.52
C SER A 208 -20.64 12.38 34.09
N VAL A 209 -20.26 12.84 32.89
CA VAL A 209 -20.88 14.01 32.25
C VAL A 209 -20.75 13.88 30.72
N GLU A 210 -21.92 13.79 30.09
CA GLU A 210 -22.28 14.24 28.73
C GLU A 210 -21.76 13.46 27.51
N GLU A 211 -22.53 12.41 27.22
CA GLU A 211 -22.76 11.86 25.89
C GLU A 211 -23.42 12.93 25.00
N SER A 212 -22.60 13.79 24.38
CA SER A 212 -23.00 14.52 23.19
C SER A 212 -22.92 13.56 22.01
N THR A 213 -24.05 12.98 21.62
CA THR A 213 -24.19 12.33 20.32
C THR A 213 -24.16 13.40 19.23
N ASP A 214 -22.97 13.91 18.94
CA ASP A 214 -22.65 14.28 17.58
C ASP A 214 -22.75 12.99 16.78
N SER A 215 -23.93 12.77 16.21
CA SER A 215 -24.15 11.86 15.09
C SER A 215 -23.33 12.41 13.93
N LEU A 216 -22.02 12.22 14.00
CA LEU A 216 -21.13 12.18 12.86
C LEU A 216 -21.70 11.08 11.99
N SER A 217 -22.61 11.45 11.07
CA SER A 217 -23.10 10.56 10.04
C SER A 217 -21.86 9.89 9.47
N ALA A 218 -21.75 8.58 9.71
CA ALA A 218 -20.53 7.86 9.41
C ALA A 218 -20.38 7.87 7.88
N LYS A 219 -19.65 8.84 7.36
CA LYS A 219 -19.46 9.01 5.91
C LYS A 219 -18.68 7.81 5.43
N PHE A 220 -19.34 6.95 4.66
CA PHE A 220 -18.73 5.73 4.20
C PHE A 220 -17.92 5.99 2.92
N VAL A 221 -16.63 5.67 2.95
CA VAL A 221 -15.77 5.74 1.76
C VAL A 221 -15.74 4.39 1.06
N TYR A 222 -16.27 4.37 -0.16
CA TYR A 222 -16.25 3.19 -1.01
C TYR A 222 -15.30 3.39 -2.18
N CYS A 223 -14.83 2.27 -2.71
CA CYS A 223 -13.91 2.23 -3.83
C CYS A 223 -14.49 1.29 -4.87
N ILE A 224 -14.57 1.77 -6.11
CA ILE A 224 -14.80 0.91 -7.26
C ILE A 224 -13.44 0.38 -7.69
N ILE A 225 -13.25 -0.93 -7.56
CA ILE A 225 -12.06 -1.61 -8.08
C ILE A 225 -12.40 -2.16 -9.45
N LEU A 226 -11.52 -1.88 -10.40
CA LEU A 226 -11.43 -2.69 -11.60
C LEU A 226 -10.42 -3.80 -11.32
N HIS A 227 -10.86 -5.05 -11.32
CA HIS A 227 -9.95 -6.20 -11.24
C HIS A 227 -9.09 -6.24 -12.51
N GLN A 228 -8.00 -5.46 -12.53
CA GLN A 228 -7.03 -5.46 -13.61
C GLN A 228 -5.77 -6.21 -13.19
N SER A 229 -5.34 -7.13 -14.04
CA SER A 229 -3.93 -7.53 -14.07
C SER A 229 -3.11 -6.37 -14.67
N THR A 230 -1.95 -6.08 -14.09
CA THR A 230 -1.09 -4.91 -14.38
C THR A 230 -0.69 -4.74 -15.85
N LEU A 231 -0.77 -5.80 -16.65
CA LEU A 231 -0.28 -5.84 -18.03
C LEU A 231 -1.24 -5.24 -19.06
N GLU A 232 -2.45 -4.83 -18.66
CA GLU A 232 -3.50 -4.42 -19.61
C GLU A 232 -3.85 -2.92 -19.58
N ARG A 233 -3.19 -2.11 -18.74
CA ARG A 233 -3.47 -0.67 -18.66
C ARG A 233 -3.17 0.09 -19.94
N GLU A 234 -2.16 -0.29 -20.71
CA GLU A 234 -1.86 0.40 -21.98
C GLU A 234 -2.85 0.08 -23.10
N LEU A 235 -3.63 -1.02 -23.01
CA LEU A 235 -4.70 -1.27 -23.97
C LEU A 235 -5.85 -0.25 -23.85
N ILE A 236 -6.05 0.34 -22.66
CA ILE A 236 -7.14 1.31 -22.43
C ILE A 236 -6.73 2.74 -22.77
N ASN A 237 -5.48 3.14 -22.54
CA ASN A 237 -5.00 4.45 -23.03
C ASN A 237 -4.93 4.52 -24.56
N THR A 238 -4.90 3.37 -25.25
CA THR A 238 -4.98 3.29 -26.72
C THR A 238 -6.44 3.19 -27.24
N LEU A 239 -7.43 3.08 -26.34
CA LEU A 239 -8.85 2.98 -26.68
C LEU A 239 -9.69 4.18 -26.18
N LEU A 240 -9.04 5.18 -25.56
CA LEU A 240 -9.66 6.43 -25.11
C LEU A 240 -8.98 7.69 -25.71
N LEU A 241 -8.25 7.50 -26.82
CA LEU A 241 -7.88 8.50 -27.82
C LEU A 241 -8.28 7.95 -29.19
#